data_AF-A0A950JIP1-F1
#
_entry.id   AF-A0A950JIP1-F1
#
_cell.length_a   1.000
_cell.length_b   1.000
_cell.length_c   1.000
_cell.angle_alpha   90.00
_cell.angle_beta   90.00
_cell.angle_gamma   90.00
#
_symmetry.space_group_name_H-M   'P 1'
#
loop_
_entity.id
_entity.type
_entity.pdbx_description
1 polymer ?
#
loop_
_entity_poly.entity_id
_entity_poly.type
_entity_poly.pdbx_seq_one_letter_code
_entity_poly.pdbx_strand_id
1 'polypeptide(L)'
;CWRKRAQFVAGRAAIAAFLTRKWNRELDYRLIKELWAFHENRIAVRFAYEWHDDAGNWFRAYGNENWEFDEDGLMRVRLASINDLPIREQDRLYHWPLGRRPDDHPGLSDLGL
;
A
#
# COMPACT_ATOMS: atom_id res chain seq x y z
N CYS A 1 3.00 -16.71 -3.75
CA CYS A 1 2.70 -16.53 -2.30
C CYS A 1 2.85 -15.05 -1.94
N TRP A 2 2.04 -14.52 -1.02
CA TRP A 2 2.11 -13.13 -0.56
C TRP A 2 2.81 -13.03 0.80
N ARG A 3 3.62 -11.99 0.98
CA ARG A 3 4.21 -11.57 2.25
C ARG A 3 3.95 -10.08 2.47
N LYS A 4 3.42 -9.69 3.64
CA LYS A 4 3.37 -8.29 4.10
C LYS A 4 3.97 -8.21 5.49
N ARG A 5 5.07 -7.48 5.66
CA ARG A 5 5.87 -7.45 6.90
C ARG A 5 6.32 -8.88 7.27
N ALA A 6 5.88 -9.39 8.42
CA ALA A 6 6.16 -10.74 8.90
C ALA A 6 5.01 -11.74 8.65
N GLN A 7 3.93 -11.35 7.96
CA GLN A 7 2.79 -12.23 7.66
C GLN A 7 2.93 -12.86 6.27
N PHE A 8 2.72 -14.16 6.20
CA PHE A 8 2.73 -14.95 4.96
C PHE A 8 1.32 -15.45 4.65
N VAL A 9 0.90 -15.32 3.39
CA VAL A 9 -0.47 -15.58 2.96
C VAL A 9 -0.45 -16.32 1.63
N ALA A 10 -1.09 -17.49 1.58
CA ALA A 10 -1.14 -18.35 0.41
C ALA A 10 -2.58 -18.64 -0.02
N GLY A 11 -2.86 -18.49 -1.31
CA GLY A 11 -4.19 -18.72 -1.89
C GLY A 11 -5.13 -17.50 -1.79
N ARG A 12 -6.04 -17.39 -2.77
CA ARG A 12 -6.93 -16.23 -2.92
C ARG A 12 -7.86 -16.02 -1.73
N ALA A 13 -8.38 -17.09 -1.13
CA ALA A 13 -9.25 -17.02 0.05
C ALA A 13 -8.52 -16.42 1.26
N ALA A 14 -7.27 -16.85 1.52
CA ALA A 14 -6.48 -16.29 2.60
C ALA A 14 -6.09 -14.82 2.34
N ILE A 15 -5.83 -14.47 1.07
CA ILE A 15 -5.57 -13.09 0.65
C ILE A 15 -6.79 -12.20 0.91
N ALA A 16 -7.99 -12.63 0.52
CA ALA A 16 -9.23 -11.91 0.80
C ALA A 16 -9.44 -11.70 2.30
N ALA A 17 -9.32 -12.76 3.12
CA ALA A 17 -9.44 -12.64 4.57
C ALA A 17 -8.39 -11.71 5.19
N PHE A 18 -7.15 -11.74 4.68
CA PHE A 18 -6.10 -10.81 5.08
C PHE A 18 -6.47 -9.35 4.76
N LEU A 19 -6.96 -9.07 3.55
CA LEU A 19 -7.36 -7.73 3.13
C LEU A 19 -8.57 -7.20 3.92
N THR A 20 -9.56 -8.06 4.21
CA THR A 20 -10.70 -7.72 5.07
C THR A 20 -10.22 -7.24 6.44
N ARG A 21 -9.32 -7.99 7.10
CA ARG A 21 -8.77 -7.56 8.40
C ARG A 21 -7.96 -6.29 8.30
N LYS A 22 -7.19 -6.10 7.21
CA LYS A 22 -6.42 -4.89 6.97
C LYS A 22 -7.34 -3.66 6.94
N TRP A 23 -8.39 -3.68 6.14
CA TRP A 23 -9.27 -2.51 5.98
C TRP A 23 -10.25 -2.29 7.14
N ASN A 24 -10.52 -3.33 7.95
CA ASN A 24 -11.23 -3.12 9.23
C ASN A 24 -10.39 -2.38 10.27
N ARG A 25 -9.06 -2.37 10.14
CA ARG A 25 -8.14 -1.69 11.05
C ARG A 25 -7.63 -0.38 10.49
N GLU A 26 -7.27 -0.36 9.21
CA GLU A 26 -6.68 0.80 8.55
C GLU A 26 -7.78 1.67 7.95
N LEU A 27 -8.37 2.55 8.79
CA LEU A 27 -9.51 3.40 8.43
C LEU A 27 -9.06 4.62 7.62
N ASP A 28 -9.97 5.17 6.81
CA ASP A 28 -9.73 6.29 5.88
C ASP A 28 -8.49 6.13 4.98
N TYR A 29 -8.20 4.87 4.64
CA TYR A 29 -7.04 4.45 3.88
C TYR A 29 -6.93 5.13 2.51
N ARG A 30 -5.83 5.85 2.29
CA ARG A 30 -5.46 6.48 1.02
C ARG A 30 -4.05 6.10 0.63
N LEU A 31 -3.83 5.73 -0.63
CA LEU A 31 -2.59 5.12 -1.11
C LEU A 31 -2.06 5.79 -2.37
N ILE A 32 -0.75 6.01 -2.41
CA ILE A 32 0.00 6.37 -3.61
C ILE A 32 1.05 5.29 -3.85
N LYS A 33 1.14 4.78 -5.08
CA LYS A 33 2.19 3.87 -5.54
C LYS A 33 2.97 4.55 -6.66
N GLU A 34 4.26 4.28 -6.70
CA GLU A 34 5.18 4.81 -7.70
C GLU A 34 6.17 3.73 -8.13
N LEU A 35 6.43 3.64 -9.43
CA LEU A 35 7.37 2.68 -10.00
C LEU A 35 8.79 3.00 -9.49
N TRP A 36 9.53 1.96 -9.09
CA TRP A 36 10.95 2.09 -8.77
C TRP A 36 11.83 1.51 -9.87
N ALA A 37 11.56 0.27 -10.27
CA ALA A 37 12.25 -0.42 -11.34
C ALA A 37 11.39 -1.59 -11.84
N PHE A 38 11.71 -2.12 -13.01
CA PHE A 38 11.10 -3.35 -13.51
C PHE A 38 12.11 -4.13 -14.35
N HIS A 39 11.90 -5.44 -14.43
CA HIS A 39 12.67 -6.33 -15.28
C HIS A 39 11.82 -7.55 -15.60
N GLU A 40 11.62 -7.84 -16.89
CA GLU A 40 10.76 -8.94 -17.37
C GLU A 40 9.37 -8.90 -16.70
N ASN A 41 8.96 -10.00 -16.06
CA ASN A 41 7.68 -10.15 -15.37
C ASN A 41 7.71 -9.64 -13.91
N ARG A 42 8.71 -8.82 -13.53
CA ARG A 42 8.89 -8.32 -12.17
C ARG A 42 8.86 -6.80 -12.11
N ILE A 43 8.19 -6.28 -11.08
CA ILE A 43 8.07 -4.85 -10.81
C ILE A 43 8.44 -4.57 -9.35
N ALA A 44 9.31 -3.59 -9.13
CA ALA A 44 9.58 -3.00 -7.84
C ALA A 44 8.84 -1.66 -7.72
N VAL A 45 8.12 -1.49 -6.62
CA VAL A 45 7.26 -0.33 -6.37
C VAL A 45 7.60 0.27 -5.00
N ARG A 46 7.67 1.60 -4.97
CA ARG A 46 7.62 2.40 -3.74
C ARG A 46 6.19 2.84 -3.51
N PHE A 47 5.78 2.94 -2.26
CA PHE A 47 4.45 3.46 -1.95
C PHE A 47 4.41 4.08 -0.56
N ALA A 48 3.44 4.95 -0.36
CA ALA A 48 3.03 5.36 0.97
C ALA A 48 1.51 5.42 1.07
N TYR A 49 0.97 5.12 2.25
CA TYR A 49 -0.45 5.24 2.54
C TYR A 49 -0.69 5.95 3.87
N GLU A 50 -1.76 6.73 3.95
CA GLU A 50 -2.24 7.37 5.17
C GLU A 50 -3.51 6.68 5.65
N TRP A 51 -3.62 6.52 6.96
CA TRP A 51 -4.75 5.86 7.63
C TRP A 51 -4.77 6.26 9.10
N HIS A 52 -5.89 5.99 9.78
CA HIS A 52 -5.96 6.07 11.24
C HIS A 52 -6.57 4.80 11.85
N ASP A 53 -6.24 4.54 13.12
CA ASP A 53 -6.89 3.47 13.89
C ASP A 53 -8.23 3.92 14.47
N ASP A 54 -8.92 3.02 15.18
CA ASP A 54 -10.21 3.28 15.83
C ASP A 54 -10.11 4.24 17.03
N ALA A 55 -8.90 4.49 17.53
CA ALA A 55 -8.62 5.50 18.54
C ALA A 55 -8.32 6.89 17.93
N GLY A 56 -8.32 7.01 16.59
CA GLY A 56 -8.06 8.26 15.87
C GLY A 56 -6.57 8.61 15.74
N ASN A 57 -5.66 7.69 16.04
CA ASN A 57 -4.23 7.93 15.81
C ASN A 57 -3.93 7.81 14.32
N TRP A 58 -3.35 8.86 13.74
CA TRP A 58 -2.98 8.89 12.33
C TRP A 58 -1.58 8.33 12.08
N PHE A 59 -1.42 7.68 10.94
CA PHE A 59 -0.16 7.10 10.51
C PHE A 59 0.07 7.37 9.02
N ARG A 60 1.34 7.61 8.67
CA ARG A 60 1.84 7.45 7.30
C ARG A 60 2.71 6.21 7.25
N ALA A 61 2.28 5.23 6.46
CA ALA A 61 3.01 4.00 6.25
C ALA A 61 3.84 4.11 4.97
N TYR A 62 5.14 3.88 5.08
CA TYR A 62 6.07 3.83 3.94
C TYR A 62 6.36 2.38 3.60
N GLY A 63 6.35 2.04 2.31
CA GLY A 63 6.56 0.67 1.89
C GLY A 63 7.30 0.50 0.57
N ASN A 64 7.98 -0.64 0.49
CA ASN A 64 8.51 -1.19 -0.74
C ASN A 64 7.82 -2.52 -1.00
N GLU A 65 7.40 -2.74 -2.23
CA GLU A 65 6.87 -4.03 -2.64
C GLU A 65 7.46 -4.50 -3.97
N ASN A 66 7.71 -5.79 -4.04
CA ASN A 66 8.16 -6.48 -5.24
C ASN A 66 7.08 -7.44 -5.69
N TRP A 67 6.75 -7.36 -6.97
CA TRP A 67 5.73 -8.15 -7.62
C TRP A 67 6.36 -9.03 -8.69
N GLU A 68 5.81 -10.22 -8.83
CA GLU A 68 6.09 -11.10 -9.96
C GLU A 68 4.75 -11.58 -10.53
N PHE A 69 4.63 -11.51 -11.85
CA PHE A 69 3.41 -11.82 -12.58
C PHE A 69 3.56 -13.12 -13.38
N ASP A 70 2.44 -13.81 -13.59
CA ASP A 70 2.36 -14.91 -14.56
C ASP A 70 1.99 -14.41 -15.97
N GLU A 71 1.88 -15.34 -16.92
CA GLU A 71 1.61 -15.04 -18.34
C GLU A 71 0.22 -14.44 -18.57
N ASP A 72 -0.74 -14.68 -17.67
CA ASP A 72 -2.09 -14.12 -17.70
C ASP A 72 -2.15 -12.71 -17.05
N GLY A 73 -1.01 -12.18 -16.61
CA GLY A 73 -0.91 -10.88 -15.96
C GLY A 73 -1.36 -10.88 -14.48
N LEU A 74 -1.52 -12.05 -13.87
CA LEU A 74 -1.90 -12.16 -12.46
C LEU A 74 -0.67 -12.20 -11.56
N MET A 75 -0.76 -11.54 -10.41
CA MET A 75 0.34 -11.47 -9.46
C MET A 75 0.52 -12.82 -8.73
N ARG A 76 1.55 -13.58 -9.10
CA ARG A 76 1.89 -14.87 -8.47
C ARG A 76 2.70 -14.72 -7.19
N VAL A 77 3.55 -13.70 -7.10
CA VAL A 77 4.32 -13.36 -5.89
C VAL A 77 4.15 -11.89 -5.54
N ARG A 78 3.97 -11.62 -4.24
CA ARG A 78 3.93 -10.26 -3.67
C ARG A 78 4.75 -10.22 -2.40
N LEU A 79 5.81 -9.43 -2.36
CA LEU A 79 6.64 -9.25 -1.16
C LEU A 79 6.63 -7.79 -0.77
N ALA A 80 6.05 -7.46 0.39
CA ALA A 80 5.94 -6.08 0.85
C ALA A 80 6.58 -5.88 2.23
N SER A 81 7.50 -4.93 2.33
CA SER A 81 8.07 -4.41 3.58
C SER A 81 7.48 -3.02 3.82
N ILE A 82 7.00 -2.77 5.04
CA ILE A 82 6.25 -1.54 5.37
C ILE A 82 6.62 -1.13 6.79
N ASN A 83 6.75 0.17 7.02
CA ASN A 83 7.00 0.79 8.32
C ASN A 83 5.95 1.89 8.55
N ASP A 84 5.32 1.89 9.73
CA ASP A 84 4.32 2.91 10.08
C ASP A 84 5.01 4.03 10.87
N LEU A 85 4.79 5.28 10.45
CA LEU A 85 5.21 6.48 11.18
C LEU A 85 3.96 7.15 11.74
N PRO A 86 3.83 7.33 13.06
CA PRO A 86 2.77 8.16 13.63
C PRO A 86 2.88 9.60 13.12
N ILE A 87 1.75 10.19 12.74
CA ILE A 87 1.66 11.59 12.29
C ILE A 87 0.49 12.26 13.01
N ARG A 88 0.47 13.60 13.05
CA ARG A 88 -0.74 14.31 13.46
C ARG A 88 -1.70 14.44 12.28
N GLU A 89 -2.97 14.65 12.55
CA GLU A 89 -3.98 14.80 11.48
C GLU A 89 -3.64 15.96 10.53
N GLN A 90 -3.13 17.08 11.06
CA GLN A 90 -2.72 18.23 10.25
C GLN A 90 -1.50 17.97 9.36
N ASP A 91 -0.71 16.93 9.64
CA ASP A 91 0.48 16.58 8.88
C ASP A 91 0.15 15.67 7.68
N ARG A 92 -1.12 15.30 7.50
CA ARG A 92 -1.61 14.52 6.37
C ARG A 92 -1.37 15.24 5.05
N LEU A 93 -1.01 14.47 4.03
CA LEU A 93 -0.81 14.95 2.67
C LEU A 93 -1.89 14.44 1.72
N TYR A 94 -2.65 13.41 2.11
CA TYR A 94 -3.59 12.74 1.20
C TYR A 94 -5.02 13.22 1.44
N HIS A 95 -5.46 14.16 0.60
CA HIS A 95 -6.75 14.84 0.70
C HIS A 95 -7.56 14.67 -0.58
N TRP A 96 -8.28 13.55 -0.69
CA TRP A 96 -9.29 13.32 -1.73
C TRP A 96 -10.44 12.45 -1.18
N PRO A 97 -11.63 12.44 -1.82
CA PRO A 97 -12.70 11.52 -1.45
C PRO A 97 -12.23 10.06 -1.48
N LEU A 98 -12.70 9.21 -0.57
CA LEU A 98 -12.25 7.81 -0.53
C LEU A 98 -12.50 7.10 -1.87
N GLY A 99 -11.46 6.44 -2.37
CA GLY A 99 -11.47 5.78 -3.67
C GLY A 99 -10.23 6.10 -4.50
N ARG A 100 -10.42 6.16 -5.82
CA ARG A 100 -9.34 6.42 -6.79
C ARG A 100 -8.74 7.80 -6.54
N ARG A 101 -7.40 7.86 -6.46
CA ARG A 101 -6.66 9.12 -6.44
C ARG A 101 -6.99 9.94 -7.71
N PRO A 102 -7.31 11.25 -7.60
CA PRO A 102 -7.46 12.14 -8.74
C PRO A 102 -6.21 12.18 -9.64
N ASP A 103 -6.38 12.47 -10.92
CA ASP A 103 -5.27 12.49 -11.89
C ASP A 103 -4.31 13.66 -11.67
N ASP A 104 -4.82 14.76 -11.13
CA ASP A 104 -4.12 16.01 -10.83
C ASP A 104 -3.50 16.02 -9.42
N HIS A 105 -3.78 15.02 -8.58
CA HIS A 105 -3.13 14.90 -7.29
C HIS A 105 -1.64 14.54 -7.48
N PRO A 106 -0.70 15.19 -6.77
CA PRO A 106 0.72 14.91 -6.89
C PRO A 106 1.06 13.44 -6.59
N GLY A 107 2.12 12.96 -7.26
CA GLY A 107 2.70 11.62 -7.07
C GLY A 107 3.49 11.49 -5.77
N LEU A 108 4.19 10.36 -5.60
CA LEU A 108 4.97 10.12 -4.37
C LEU A 108 6.20 11.04 -4.34
N SER A 109 6.93 11.08 -5.46
CA SER A 109 8.11 11.95 -5.62
C SER A 109 7.77 13.44 -5.53
N ASP A 110 6.64 13.87 -6.09
CA ASP A 110 6.20 15.28 -6.05
C ASP A 110 5.88 15.77 -4.63
N LEU A 111 5.50 14.85 -3.74
CA LEU A 111 5.26 15.13 -2.32
C LEU A 111 6.52 15.05 -1.46
N GLY A 112 7.68 14.74 -2.05
CA GLY A 112 8.94 14.57 -1.32
C GLY A 112 8.94 13.37 -0.36
N LEU A 113 8.16 12.33 -0.67
CA LEU A 113 8.05 11.08 0.09
C LEU A 113 8.85 9.93 -0.55
#